data_AF-A0A522RIF5-F1
#
_entry.id   AF-A0A522RIF5-F1
#
_cell.length_a   1.000
_cell.length_b   1.000
_cell.length_c   1.000
_cell.angle_alpha   90.00
_cell.angle_beta   90.00
_cell.angle_gamma   90.00
#
_symmetry.space_group_name_H-M   'P 1'
#
loop_
_entity.id
_entity.type
_entity.pdbx_description
1 polymer ?
#
loop_
_entity_poly.entity_id
_entity_poly.type
_entity_poly.pdbx_seq_one_letter_code
_entity_poly.pdbx_strand_id
1 'polypeptide(L)'
;QGEHTKRYQGIVQLDGASLEEAARVYFRQSEQIPTEIRIAVARMFSRGENGTEKRWRAGGVLAQFLPVASERRRLPDLPSGDDPASAIEAEDRTDAAWKETQALMATVEASELVDPTVGAERLLFRLFHEHGVRVYESAPVLDDCSCSREKIHSILSGFSAEEIEESVERGAIRVNCEFCSQKYSFDPDEFLARN
;
A
#
# COMPACT_ATOMS: atom_id res chain seq x y z
N GLN A 1 11.66 10.51 3.15
CA GLN A 1 11.85 10.95 1.73
C GLN A 1 12.26 12.42 1.76
N GLY A 2 13.27 12.82 0.98
CA GLY A 2 13.97 14.12 1.13
C GLY A 2 13.31 15.31 0.41
N GLU A 3 13.72 16.53 0.79
CA GLU A 3 13.17 17.85 0.42
C GLU A 3 13.12 18.20 -1.09
N HIS A 4 13.69 17.38 -1.97
CA HIS A 4 13.85 17.69 -3.40
C HIS A 4 13.37 16.61 -4.37
N THR A 5 12.55 15.66 -3.93
CA THR A 5 11.99 14.66 -4.85
C THR A 5 10.78 15.24 -5.59
N LYS A 6 10.91 15.45 -6.92
CA LYS A 6 9.76 15.74 -7.79
C LYS A 6 8.76 14.58 -7.66
N ARG A 7 7.46 14.89 -7.54
CA ARG A 7 6.41 13.88 -7.46
C ARG A 7 6.46 12.99 -8.70
N TYR A 8 6.63 11.70 -8.50
CA TYR A 8 6.48 10.69 -9.55
C TYR A 8 5.01 10.26 -9.59
N GLN A 9 4.43 10.23 -10.78
CA GLN A 9 3.06 9.78 -11.01
C GLN A 9 3.07 8.81 -12.20
N GLY A 10 2.68 7.56 -11.96
CA GLY A 10 2.37 6.60 -13.02
C GLY A 10 0.87 6.33 -13.02
N ILE A 11 0.29 6.21 -14.20
CA ILE A 11 -1.14 5.99 -14.41
C ILE A 11 -1.30 4.71 -15.22
N VAL A 12 -2.18 3.83 -14.75
CA VAL A 12 -2.53 2.57 -15.42
C VAL A 12 -4.05 2.53 -15.64
N GLN A 13 -4.49 1.94 -16.74
CA GLN A 13 -5.91 1.73 -16.99
C GLN A 13 -6.47 0.63 -16.08
N LEU A 14 -7.68 0.84 -15.59
CA LEU A 14 -8.46 -0.15 -14.84
C LEU A 14 -9.46 -0.80 -15.81
N ASP A 15 -9.04 -1.87 -16.47
CA ASP A 15 -9.87 -2.57 -17.47
C ASP A 15 -10.88 -3.55 -16.82
N GLY A 16 -11.57 -3.09 -15.76
CA GLY A 16 -12.53 -3.91 -15.00
C GLY A 16 -11.91 -5.02 -14.15
N ALA A 17 -10.59 -5.04 -14.02
CA ALA A 17 -9.84 -6.02 -13.24
C ALA A 17 -9.78 -5.67 -11.73
N SER A 18 -9.36 -6.63 -10.90
CA SER A 18 -9.15 -6.39 -9.47
C SER A 18 -8.01 -5.40 -9.21
N LEU A 19 -7.99 -4.79 -8.02
CA LEU A 19 -6.88 -3.93 -7.59
C LEU A 19 -5.51 -4.64 -7.66
N GLU A 20 -5.48 -5.96 -7.44
CA GLU A 20 -4.28 -6.77 -7.61
C GLU A 20 -3.74 -6.70 -9.05
N GLU A 21 -4.63 -6.82 -10.04
CA GLU A 21 -4.25 -6.81 -11.44
C GLU A 21 -3.80 -5.43 -11.87
N ALA A 22 -4.50 -4.38 -11.45
CA ALA A 22 -4.08 -3.01 -11.71
C ALA A 22 -2.67 -2.73 -11.14
N ALA A 23 -2.39 -3.21 -9.92
CA ALA A 23 -1.06 -3.12 -9.32
C ALA A 23 0.00 -3.92 -10.10
N ARG A 24 -0.31 -5.16 -10.52
CA ARG A 24 0.59 -5.97 -11.36
C ARG A 24 0.93 -5.29 -12.69
N VAL A 25 -0.07 -4.72 -13.37
CA VAL A 25 0.14 -4.01 -14.64
C VAL A 25 0.98 -2.75 -14.42
N TYR A 26 0.70 -1.99 -13.36
CA TYR A 26 1.49 -0.81 -12.98
C TYR A 26 2.97 -1.17 -12.77
N PHE A 27 3.29 -2.15 -11.93
CA PHE A 27 4.68 -2.53 -11.67
C PHE A 27 5.38 -3.10 -12.92
N ARG A 28 4.65 -3.82 -13.77
CA ARG A 28 5.19 -4.35 -15.03
C ARG A 28 5.54 -3.23 -16.01
N GLN A 29 4.68 -2.23 -16.16
CA GLN A 29 4.84 -1.16 -17.15
C GLN A 29 5.76 -0.03 -16.68
N SER A 30 5.62 0.42 -15.43
CA SER A 30 6.33 1.59 -14.92
C SER A 30 7.68 1.25 -14.31
N GLU A 31 7.75 0.17 -13.53
CA GLU A 31 8.96 -0.19 -12.77
C GLU A 31 9.78 -1.30 -13.45
N GLN A 32 9.17 -2.07 -14.36
CA GLN A 32 9.78 -3.25 -15.00
C GLN A 32 10.31 -4.29 -14.00
N ILE A 33 9.71 -4.31 -12.80
CA ILE A 33 10.07 -5.27 -11.76
C ILE A 33 8.98 -6.33 -11.69
N PRO A 34 9.30 -7.63 -11.87
CA PRO A 34 8.33 -8.69 -11.66
C PRO A 34 7.82 -8.62 -10.22
N THR A 35 6.50 -8.43 -10.11
CA THR A 35 5.82 -8.18 -8.85
C THR A 35 4.52 -8.97 -8.84
N GLU A 36 4.28 -9.70 -7.75
CA GLU A 36 3.07 -10.43 -7.48
C GLU A 36 2.43 -9.87 -6.21
N ILE A 37 1.14 -9.57 -6.25
CA ILE A 37 0.41 -8.99 -5.13
C ILE A 37 -0.90 -9.75 -4.88
N ARG A 38 -1.18 -10.02 -3.61
CA ARG A 38 -2.44 -10.58 -3.13
C ARG A 38 -2.96 -9.70 -2.01
N ILE A 39 -4.24 -9.32 -2.07
CA ILE A 39 -4.90 -8.55 -1.02
C ILE A 39 -6.27 -9.13 -0.75
N ALA A 40 -6.68 -9.09 0.51
CA ALA A 40 -8.00 -9.55 0.94
C ALA A 40 -8.57 -8.60 1.99
N VAL A 41 -9.89 -8.44 1.94
CA VAL A 41 -10.66 -7.69 2.93
C VAL A 41 -11.85 -8.53 3.34
N ALA A 42 -12.01 -8.76 4.64
CA ALA A 42 -13.09 -9.56 5.18
C ALA A 42 -13.74 -8.89 6.39
N ARG A 43 -15.03 -9.20 6.57
CA ARG A 43 -15.77 -8.89 7.79
C ARG A 43 -15.59 -10.03 8.77
N MET A 44 -15.02 -9.73 9.91
CA MET A 44 -14.91 -10.64 11.04
C MET A 44 -16.07 -10.44 12.01
N PHE A 45 -16.59 -11.56 12.50
CA PHE A 45 -17.59 -11.59 13.55
C PHE A 45 -16.97 -12.27 14.76
N SER A 46 -16.78 -11.53 15.85
CA SER A 46 -16.36 -12.08 17.13
C SER A 46 -17.53 -12.05 18.11
N ARG A 47 -17.57 -13.02 19.02
CA ARG A 47 -18.54 -13.00 20.13
C ARG A 47 -17.91 -12.25 21.29
N GLY A 48 -18.34 -11.01 21.51
CA GLY A 48 -17.97 -10.21 22.67
C GLY A 48 -18.94 -10.41 23.83
N GLU A 49 -18.59 -9.86 25.00
CA GLU A 49 -19.41 -9.92 26.21
C GLU A 49 -20.80 -9.26 26.03
N ASN A 50 -20.89 -8.24 25.17
CA ASN A 50 -22.13 -7.48 24.89
C ASN A 50 -22.78 -7.82 23.54
N GLY A 51 -22.42 -8.95 22.91
CA GLY A 51 -23.01 -9.41 21.65
C GLY A 51 -21.99 -9.64 20.53
N THR A 52 -22.48 -9.78 19.29
CA THR A 52 -21.62 -10.00 18.12
C THR A 52 -20.93 -8.70 17.70
N GLU A 53 -19.62 -8.63 17.93
CA GLU A 53 -18.78 -7.55 17.41
C GLU A 53 -18.46 -7.79 15.94
N LYS A 54 -18.63 -6.75 15.13
CA LYS A 54 -18.27 -6.74 13.71
C LYS A 54 -17.01 -5.90 13.54
N ARG A 55 -15.96 -6.47 13.00
CA ARG A 55 -14.72 -5.74 12.66
C ARG A 55 -14.32 -6.05 11.23
N TRP A 56 -13.82 -5.05 10.52
CA TRP A 56 -13.17 -5.28 9.23
C TRP A 56 -11.71 -5.62 9.45
N ARG A 57 -11.21 -6.55 8.64
CA ARG A 57 -9.80 -6.87 8.59
C ARG A 57 -9.34 -6.92 7.14
N ALA A 58 -8.20 -6.31 6.89
CA ALA A 58 -7.52 -6.36 5.62
C ALA A 58 -6.15 -7.00 5.83
N GLY A 59 -5.68 -7.71 4.81
CA GLY A 59 -4.36 -8.31 4.77
C GLY A 59 -3.88 -8.43 3.34
N GLY A 60 -2.58 -8.58 3.18
CA GLY A 60 -1.99 -8.75 1.86
C GLY A 60 -0.55 -9.21 1.94
N VAL A 61 -0.07 -9.71 0.81
CA VAL A 61 1.31 -10.12 0.60
C VAL A 61 1.76 -9.61 -0.76
N LEU A 62 2.99 -9.11 -0.80
CA LEU A 62 3.65 -8.63 -2.00
C LEU A 62 4.99 -9.36 -2.13
N ALA A 63 5.21 -9.98 -3.27
CA ALA A 63 6.48 -10.57 -3.64
C ALA A 63 7.05 -9.77 -4.82
N GLN A 64 8.30 -9.36 -4.71
CA GLN A 64 8.96 -8.56 -5.73
C GLN A 64 10.42 -9.01 -5.84
N PHE A 65 10.93 -9.10 -7.06
CA PHE A 65 12.38 -9.23 -7.22
C PHE A 65 13.09 -7.95 -6.89
N LEU A 66 14.06 -8.03 -5.99
CA LEU A 66 14.96 -6.91 -5.77
C LEU A 66 15.95 -6.81 -6.94
N PRO A 67 16.11 -5.63 -7.56
CA PRO A 67 17.05 -5.43 -8.68
C PRO A 67 18.52 -5.69 -8.29
N VAL A 68 18.81 -5.80 -6.99
CA VAL A 68 20.15 -6.02 -6.43
C VAL A 68 20.39 -7.45 -5.95
N ALA A 69 19.48 -8.39 -6.24
CA ALA A 69 19.72 -9.80 -5.95
C ALA A 69 21.02 -10.24 -6.65
N SER A 70 21.92 -10.90 -5.92
CA SER A 70 23.24 -11.35 -6.38
C SER A 70 23.20 -12.19 -7.66
N GLU A 71 22.03 -12.74 -8.00
CA GLU A 71 21.74 -13.49 -9.21
C GLU A 71 21.72 -12.61 -10.48
N ARG A 72 21.30 -11.33 -10.39
CA ARG A 72 21.47 -10.33 -11.47
C ARG A 72 22.79 -9.58 -11.41
N ARG A 73 23.50 -9.61 -10.28
CA ARG A 73 24.76 -8.87 -10.08
C ARG A 73 26.02 -9.61 -10.55
N ARG A 74 25.91 -10.84 -11.04
CA ARG A 74 26.96 -11.46 -11.85
C ARG A 74 26.71 -11.19 -13.34
N LEU A 75 26.69 -9.93 -13.74
CA LEU A 75 27.56 -9.60 -14.87
C LEU A 75 28.92 -9.37 -14.22
N PRO A 76 29.90 -10.28 -14.35
CA PRO A 76 31.26 -9.93 -14.03
C PRO A 76 31.60 -8.69 -14.85
N ASP A 77 32.00 -7.61 -14.17
CA ASP A 77 32.62 -6.48 -14.86
C ASP A 77 33.82 -7.04 -15.63
N LEU A 78 33.65 -7.10 -16.95
CA LEU A 78 34.54 -7.68 -17.97
C LEU A 78 34.55 -9.24 -18.04
N PRO A 79 34.12 -9.81 -19.19
CA PRO A 79 34.29 -11.22 -19.45
C PRO A 79 35.77 -11.52 -19.67
N SER A 80 36.34 -12.44 -18.88
CA SER A 80 37.39 -13.29 -19.40
C SER A 80 36.69 -14.19 -20.42
N GLY A 81 37.03 -14.05 -21.70
CA GLY A 81 36.20 -14.44 -22.84
C GLY A 81 35.56 -15.84 -22.80
N ASP A 82 34.40 -15.88 -23.47
CA ASP A 82 33.86 -16.99 -24.25
C ASP A 82 33.19 -18.17 -23.54
N ASP A 83 32.17 -17.90 -22.71
CA ASP A 83 31.07 -18.89 -22.60
C ASP A 83 29.67 -18.23 -22.53
N PRO A 84 28.98 -18.06 -23.67
CA PRO A 84 27.59 -17.58 -23.68
C PRO A 84 26.61 -18.52 -22.96
N ALA A 85 26.97 -19.79 -22.70
CA ALA A 85 26.10 -20.72 -21.96
C ALA A 85 25.95 -20.30 -20.49
N SER A 86 26.99 -19.75 -19.87
CA SER A 86 26.98 -19.36 -18.45
C SER A 86 26.03 -18.20 -18.13
N ALA A 87 25.83 -17.27 -19.08
CA ALA A 87 24.87 -16.16 -18.95
C ALA A 87 23.42 -16.66 -19.13
N ILE A 88 23.20 -17.54 -20.11
CA ILE A 88 21.88 -18.16 -20.40
C ILE A 88 21.41 -18.97 -19.18
N GLU A 89 22.29 -19.77 -18.58
CA GLU A 89 21.96 -20.55 -17.38
C GLU A 89 21.60 -19.69 -16.15
N ALA A 90 22.11 -18.47 -16.04
CA ALA A 90 21.79 -17.57 -14.94
C ALA A 90 20.41 -16.92 -15.10
N GLU A 91 20.05 -16.54 -16.32
CA GLU A 91 18.71 -16.05 -16.66
C GLU A 91 17.65 -17.14 -16.43
N ASP A 92 17.90 -18.37 -16.91
CA ASP A 92 16.98 -19.50 -16.74
C ASP A 92 16.70 -19.85 -15.27
N ARG A 93 17.71 -19.77 -14.40
CA ARG A 93 17.54 -20.00 -12.95
C ARG A 93 16.72 -18.89 -12.28
N THR A 94 16.94 -17.63 -12.67
CA THR A 94 16.19 -16.49 -12.12
C THR A 94 14.71 -16.59 -12.50
N ASP A 95 14.44 -16.96 -13.75
CA ASP A 95 13.08 -17.20 -14.24
C ASP A 95 12.41 -18.40 -13.55
N ALA A 96 13.18 -19.45 -13.23
CA ALA A 96 12.67 -20.59 -12.46
C ALA A 96 12.27 -20.20 -11.03
N ALA A 97 13.12 -19.45 -10.32
CA ALA A 97 12.83 -18.96 -8.96
C ALA A 97 11.59 -18.04 -8.94
N TRP A 98 11.40 -17.24 -10.00
CA TRP A 98 10.19 -16.44 -10.13
C TRP A 98 8.94 -17.29 -10.29
N LYS A 99 8.97 -18.25 -11.21
CA LYS A 99 7.83 -19.13 -11.49
C LYS A 99 7.42 -19.90 -10.25
N GLU A 100 8.41 -20.35 -9.47
CA GLU A 100 8.18 -20.97 -8.18
C GLU A 100 7.52 -19.99 -7.19
N THR A 101 8.06 -18.78 -7.04
CA THR A 101 7.47 -17.73 -6.19
C THR A 101 6.02 -17.44 -6.59
N GLN A 102 5.74 -17.34 -7.90
CA GLN A 102 4.38 -17.14 -8.41
C GLN A 102 3.47 -18.34 -8.10
N ALA A 103 3.97 -19.56 -8.21
CA ALA A 103 3.22 -20.77 -7.87
C ALA A 103 2.88 -20.81 -6.37
N LEU A 104 3.82 -20.49 -5.49
CA LEU A 104 3.61 -20.40 -4.04
C LEU A 104 2.63 -19.27 -3.69
N MET A 105 2.80 -18.08 -4.27
CA MET A 105 1.89 -16.95 -4.06
C MET A 105 0.47 -17.23 -4.57
N ALA A 106 0.30 -18.13 -5.54
CA ALA A 106 -1.01 -18.55 -6.03
C ALA A 106 -1.76 -19.47 -5.06
N THR A 107 -1.08 -20.11 -4.10
CA THR A 107 -1.73 -20.95 -3.08
C THR A 107 -2.23 -20.15 -1.88
N VAL A 108 -1.91 -18.85 -1.80
CA VAL A 108 -2.34 -17.97 -0.70
C VAL A 108 -3.84 -17.72 -0.80
N GLU A 109 -4.58 -18.17 0.21
CA GLU A 109 -6.02 -17.92 0.27
C GLU A 109 -6.36 -16.58 0.94
N ALA A 110 -7.47 -15.97 0.52
CA ALA A 110 -8.00 -14.76 1.15
C ALA A 110 -8.29 -14.95 2.65
N SER A 111 -8.69 -16.18 3.05
CA SER A 111 -8.92 -16.58 4.44
C SER A 111 -7.66 -16.46 5.29
N GLU A 112 -6.51 -16.91 4.77
CA GLU A 112 -5.22 -16.84 5.46
C GLU A 112 -4.73 -15.40 5.64
N LEU A 113 -4.97 -14.54 4.65
CA LEU A 113 -4.57 -13.13 4.70
C LEU A 113 -5.33 -12.34 5.77
N VAL A 114 -6.59 -12.71 6.04
CA VAL A 114 -7.43 -12.01 7.02
C VAL A 114 -7.52 -12.73 8.36
N ASP A 115 -6.89 -13.89 8.54
CA ASP A 115 -6.96 -14.65 9.79
C ASP A 115 -6.11 -13.98 10.89
N PRO A 116 -6.67 -13.68 12.09
CA PRO A 116 -5.91 -13.16 13.22
C PRO A 116 -4.85 -14.10 13.78
N THR A 117 -5.00 -15.40 13.55
CA THR A 117 -4.09 -16.44 14.02
C THR A 117 -2.94 -16.71 13.04
N VAL A 118 -3.11 -16.31 11.77
CA VAL A 118 -2.07 -16.37 10.74
C VAL A 118 -1.36 -15.01 10.70
N GLY A 119 -0.32 -14.86 11.52
CA GLY A 119 0.59 -13.71 11.44
C GLY A 119 1.43 -13.71 10.16
N ALA A 120 1.96 -12.54 9.79
CA ALA A 120 2.79 -12.37 8.59
C ALA A 120 3.97 -13.36 8.53
N GLU A 121 4.68 -13.53 9.66
CA GLU A 121 5.80 -14.47 9.76
C GLU A 121 5.40 -15.92 9.49
N ARG A 122 4.22 -16.32 9.99
CA ARG A 122 3.71 -17.69 9.82
C ARG A 122 3.26 -17.95 8.39
N LEU A 123 2.67 -16.95 7.73
CA LEU A 123 2.35 -17.01 6.31
C LEU A 123 3.63 -17.15 5.47
N LEU A 124 4.63 -16.30 5.71
CA LEU A 124 5.90 -16.33 4.98
C LEU A 124 6.65 -17.65 5.19
N PHE A 125 6.67 -18.16 6.43
CA PHE A 125 7.27 -19.46 6.72
C PHE A 125 6.54 -20.59 5.98
N ARG A 126 5.20 -20.61 5.98
CA ARG A 126 4.42 -21.61 5.22
C ARG A 126 4.80 -21.64 3.74
N LEU A 127 4.90 -20.46 3.13
CA LEU A 127 5.19 -20.33 1.70
C LEU A 127 6.64 -20.71 1.37
N PHE A 128 7.61 -20.31 2.19
CA PHE A 128 9.03 -20.34 1.82
C PHE A 128 9.93 -21.13 2.79
N HIS A 129 9.37 -22.05 3.58
CA HIS A 129 10.13 -22.84 4.57
C HIS A 129 11.27 -23.67 3.95
N GLU A 130 11.12 -24.15 2.71
CA GLU A 130 12.15 -24.97 2.04
C GLU A 130 13.41 -24.18 1.69
N HIS A 131 13.27 -22.89 1.37
CA HIS A 131 14.38 -22.02 0.95
C HIS A 131 15.01 -21.25 2.11
N GLY A 132 14.34 -21.21 3.26
CA GLY A 132 14.74 -20.42 4.42
C GLY A 132 14.31 -18.95 4.27
N VAL A 133 13.64 -18.43 5.30
CA VAL A 133 13.11 -17.06 5.32
C VAL A 133 13.87 -16.22 6.33
N ARG A 134 14.30 -15.02 5.91
CA ARG A 134 14.78 -13.99 6.83
C ARG A 134 13.69 -12.95 7.05
N VAL A 135 13.20 -12.86 8.27
CA VAL A 135 12.22 -11.86 8.69
C VAL A 135 12.95 -10.63 9.25
N TYR A 136 12.48 -9.44 8.88
CA TYR A 136 12.94 -8.16 9.42
C TYR A 136 11.92 -7.59 10.41
N GLU A 137 12.34 -6.58 11.17
CA GLU A 137 11.44 -5.86 12.07
C GLU A 137 10.25 -5.27 11.32
N SER A 138 9.05 -5.45 11.88
CA SER A 138 7.82 -4.96 11.28
C SER A 138 7.64 -3.46 11.54
N ALA A 139 7.15 -2.74 10.53
CA ALA A 139 6.71 -1.37 10.68
C ALA A 139 5.20 -1.35 10.97
N PRO A 140 4.73 -0.66 12.03
CA PRO A 140 3.31 -0.54 12.29
C PRO A 140 2.63 0.30 11.20
N VAL A 141 1.49 -0.19 10.71
CA VAL A 141 0.62 0.57 9.81
C VAL A 141 -0.48 1.21 10.66
N LEU A 142 -0.51 2.54 10.69
CA LEU A 142 -1.42 3.34 11.49
C LEU A 142 -2.26 4.23 10.58
N ASP A 143 -3.52 4.45 10.97
CA ASP A 143 -4.35 5.51 10.39
C ASP A 143 -3.93 6.84 11.02
N ASP A 144 -3.09 7.60 10.32
CA ASP A 144 -2.50 8.85 10.79
C ASP A 144 -2.72 9.98 9.78
N CYS A 145 -3.90 10.58 9.82
CA CYS A 145 -4.23 11.70 8.96
C CYS A 145 -3.67 13.01 9.50
N SER A 146 -2.92 13.73 8.67
CA SER A 146 -2.32 15.02 9.06
C SER A 146 -3.30 16.19 9.21
N CYS A 147 -4.60 15.96 9.07
CA CYS A 147 -5.61 17.01 9.27
C CYS A 147 -5.66 17.45 10.74
N SER A 148 -5.94 18.72 10.97
CA SER A 148 -6.11 19.28 12.31
C SER A 148 -7.07 20.46 12.24
N ARG A 149 -7.64 20.82 13.39
CA ARG A 149 -8.55 21.97 13.49
C ARG A 149 -7.83 23.25 13.05
N GLU A 150 -6.56 23.40 13.41
CA GLU A 150 -5.71 24.56 13.08
C GLU A 150 -5.46 24.66 11.58
N LYS A 151 -5.14 23.54 10.91
CA LYS A 151 -4.93 23.53 9.45
C LYS A 151 -6.20 23.90 8.71
N ILE A 152 -7.35 23.35 9.12
CA ILE A 152 -8.63 23.65 8.46
C ILE A 152 -9.05 25.09 8.74
N HIS A 153 -8.88 25.58 9.97
CA HIS A 153 -9.09 26.98 10.31
C HIS A 153 -8.23 27.90 9.44
N SER A 154 -6.95 27.58 9.23
CA SER A 154 -6.06 28.37 8.36
C SER A 154 -6.52 28.39 6.91
N ILE A 155 -7.13 27.32 6.40
CA ILE A 155 -7.70 27.28 5.06
C ILE A 155 -8.93 28.18 4.98
N LEU A 156 -9.86 28.03 5.94
CA LEU A 156 -11.08 28.86 6.02
C LEU A 156 -10.75 30.35 6.23
N SER A 157 -9.68 30.67 6.95
CA SER A 157 -9.21 32.05 7.15
C SER A 157 -8.72 32.72 5.85
N GLY A 158 -8.47 31.96 4.79
CA GLY A 158 -8.11 32.49 3.47
C GLY A 158 -9.31 32.83 2.60
N PHE A 159 -10.53 32.49 3.02
CA PHE A 159 -11.76 32.74 2.26
C PHE A 159 -12.26 34.16 2.52
N SER A 160 -12.98 34.71 1.56
CA SER A 160 -13.70 35.98 1.70
C SER A 160 -14.91 35.85 2.63
N ALA A 161 -15.39 36.98 3.15
CA ALA A 161 -16.59 37.00 3.99
C ALA A 161 -17.82 36.41 3.27
N GLU A 162 -17.97 36.70 1.98
CA GLU A 162 -19.05 36.15 1.14
C GLU A 162 -18.95 34.62 1.04
N GLU A 163 -17.76 34.06 0.78
CA GLU A 163 -17.55 32.60 0.72
C GLU A 163 -17.80 31.92 2.08
N ILE A 164 -17.47 32.60 3.18
CA ILE A 164 -17.75 32.11 4.54
C ILE A 164 -19.26 32.09 4.80
N GLU A 165 -19.98 33.17 4.47
CA GLU A 165 -21.44 33.26 4.60
C GLU A 165 -22.16 32.19 3.77
N GLU A 166 -21.74 31.97 2.52
CA GLU A 166 -22.27 30.91 1.66
C GLU A 166 -21.99 29.50 2.20
N SER A 167 -20.90 29.33 2.94
CA SER A 167 -20.51 28.05 3.55
C SER A 167 -21.25 27.75 4.88
N VAL A 168 -22.03 28.69 5.42
CA VAL A 168 -22.77 28.50 6.67
C VAL A 168 -24.01 27.65 6.44
N GLU A 169 -24.04 26.46 7.03
CA GLU A 169 -25.22 25.61 7.03
C GLU A 169 -25.74 25.40 8.45
N ARG A 170 -26.97 25.87 8.73
CA ARG A 170 -27.61 25.73 10.05
C ARG A 170 -26.78 26.37 11.18
N GLY A 171 -26.15 27.51 10.89
CA GLY A 171 -25.40 28.31 11.87
C GLY A 171 -23.98 27.80 12.16
N ALA A 172 -23.47 26.83 11.41
CA ALA A 172 -22.08 26.37 11.56
C ALA A 172 -21.47 26.01 10.21
N ILE A 173 -20.15 26.19 10.11
CA ILE A 173 -19.36 25.73 8.96
C ILE A 173 -18.90 24.30 9.27
N ARG A 174 -19.28 23.35 8.43
CA ARG A 174 -18.95 21.93 8.61
C ARG A 174 -18.00 21.47 7.52
N VAL A 175 -16.80 21.06 7.92
CA VAL A 175 -15.77 20.57 7.02
C VAL A 175 -15.54 19.08 7.32
N ASN A 176 -15.65 18.26 6.27
CA ASN A 176 -15.28 16.85 6.34
C ASN A 176 -13.90 16.69 5.70
N CYS A 177 -12.97 16.05 6.41
CA CYS A 177 -11.69 15.69 5.80
C CYS A 177 -11.91 14.53 4.81
N GLU A 178 -11.63 14.74 3.52
CA GLU A 178 -11.77 13.69 2.48
C GLU A 178 -10.82 12.50 2.63
N PHE A 179 -9.86 12.57 3.56
CA PHE A 179 -8.90 11.48 3.84
C PHE A 179 -9.36 10.59 5.00
N CYS A 180 -9.57 11.17 6.19
CA CYS A 180 -9.97 10.40 7.38
C CYS A 180 -11.46 10.49 7.71
N SER A 181 -12.24 11.25 6.94
CA SER A 181 -13.67 11.50 7.22
C SER A 181 -13.97 12.15 8.57
N GLN A 182 -12.95 12.69 9.26
CA GLN A 182 -13.14 13.46 10.48
C GLN A 182 -13.95 14.72 10.19
N LYS A 183 -14.92 15.00 11.07
CA LYS A 183 -15.83 16.14 10.95
C LYS A 183 -15.37 17.27 11.86
N TYR A 184 -15.20 18.45 11.29
CA TYR A 184 -14.88 19.68 11.99
C TYR A 184 -16.06 20.63 11.91
N SER A 185 -16.36 21.28 13.03
CA SER A 185 -17.37 22.32 13.13
C SER A 185 -16.70 23.60 13.61
N PHE A 186 -16.98 24.69 12.91
CA PHE A 186 -16.51 26.01 13.28
C PHE A 186 -17.68 26.98 13.38
N ASP A 187 -17.55 27.94 14.27
CA ASP A 187 -18.46 29.06 14.37
C ASP A 187 -18.11 30.09 13.27
N PRO A 188 -19.08 30.56 12.45
CA PRO A 188 -18.83 31.60 11.45
C PRO A 188 -18.21 32.88 12.05
N ASP A 189 -18.54 33.20 13.30
CA ASP A 189 -18.02 34.38 13.99
C ASP A 189 -16.50 34.31 14.20
N GLU A 190 -15.90 33.11 14.21
CA GLU A 190 -14.43 32.91 14.25
C GLU A 190 -13.73 33.55 13.04
N PHE A 191 -14.42 33.69 11.91
CA PHE A 191 -13.86 34.21 10.65
C PHE A 191 -14.40 35.59 10.27
N LEU A 192 -15.65 35.90 10.61
CA LEU A 192 -16.30 37.17 10.30
C LEU A 192 -15.87 38.32 11.23
N ALA A 193 -15.33 38.01 12.42
CA ALA A 193 -14.89 39.02 13.40
C ALA A 193 -13.60 39.80 12.99
N ARG A 194 -13.01 39.50 11.83
CA ARG A 194 -11.89 40.24 11.24
C ARG A 194 -12.37 41.21 10.16
N ASN A 195 -13.12 42.23 10.54
CA ASN A 195 -13.28 43.48 9.78
C ASN A 195 -13.37 44.67 10.74
#